data_AF-A0A968P2L0-F1
#
_entry.id   AF-A0A968P2L0-F1
#
_cell.length_a   1.000
_cell.length_b   1.000
_cell.length_c   1.000
_cell.angle_alpha   90.00
_cell.angle_beta   90.00
_cell.angle_gamma   90.00
#
_symmetry.space_group_name_H-M   'P 1'
#
loop_
_entity.id
_entity.type
_entity.pdbx_description
1 polymer ?
#
loop_
_entity_poly.entity_id
_entity_poly.type
_entity_poly.pdbx_seq_one_letter_code
_entity_poly.pdbx_strand_id
1 'polypeptide(L)'
;MLPLFLGFGAHAHAGLCLEWGEAVKAGALARSPINEASGMSASALDPNRLYWINDSGDAGRFYISDLKGGAVRAIQVSGFSPRDTEALAYGPCPGEDGNCLYIADIGDNLKRRTNIDVIVIREEKKISRRSDATKEN
;
A
#
# COMPACT_ATOMS: atom_id res chain seq x y z
N MET A 1 25.85 -17.88 40.58
CA MET A 1 25.09 -16.61 40.49
C MET A 1 25.13 -16.17 39.04
N LEU A 2 24.03 -16.29 38.31
CA LEU A 2 23.93 -16.03 36.87
C LEU A 2 23.41 -14.59 36.69
N PRO A 3 24.03 -13.71 35.87
CA PRO A 3 23.49 -12.38 35.66
C PRO A 3 22.27 -12.47 34.73
N LEU A 4 21.16 -11.88 35.17
CA LEU A 4 19.98 -11.62 34.36
C LEU A 4 20.24 -10.32 33.57
N PHE A 5 20.31 -10.42 32.24
CA PHE A 5 20.30 -9.23 31.39
C PHE A 5 18.86 -8.89 31.04
N LEU A 6 18.35 -7.80 31.63
CA LEU A 6 17.14 -7.13 31.15
C LEU A 6 17.50 -6.34 29.89
N GLY A 7 17.21 -6.91 28.73
CA GLY A 7 17.13 -6.15 27.49
C GLY A 7 15.89 -5.27 27.53
N PHE A 8 16.06 -3.96 27.59
CA PHE A 8 14.98 -3.01 27.39
C PHE A 8 14.39 -3.25 26.00
N GLY A 9 13.17 -3.79 25.95
CA GLY A 9 12.37 -3.79 24.75
C GLY A 9 12.20 -2.33 24.31
N ALA A 10 12.75 -1.97 23.16
CA ALA A 10 12.30 -0.80 22.44
C ALA A 10 10.90 -1.10 21.92
N HIS A 11 9.90 -1.04 22.80
CA HIS A 11 8.54 -0.81 22.34
C HIS A 11 8.57 0.57 21.69
N ALA A 12 8.54 0.60 20.36
CA ALA A 12 8.09 1.77 19.65
C ALA A 12 6.66 2.03 20.13
N HIS A 13 6.52 2.84 21.18
CA HIS A 13 5.25 3.42 21.56
C HIS A 13 4.89 4.34 20.40
N ALA A 14 4.08 3.85 19.48
CA ALA A 14 3.27 4.71 18.63
C ALA A 14 2.31 5.46 19.57
N GLY A 15 2.79 6.53 20.18
CA GLY A 15 1.94 7.48 20.85
C GLY A 15 1.00 8.03 19.79
N LEU A 16 -0.31 7.92 20.02
CA LEU A 16 -1.26 8.66 19.21
C LEU A 16 -0.88 10.14 19.29
N CYS A 17 -0.84 10.83 18.16
CA CYS A 17 -0.78 12.28 18.16
C CYS A 17 -2.03 12.77 18.93
N LEU A 18 -1.84 13.25 20.15
CA LEU A 18 -2.93 13.74 21.00
C LEU A 18 -3.47 15.09 20.50
N GLU A 19 -2.68 15.77 19.68
CA GLU A 19 -3.04 17.02 19.03
C GLU A 19 -2.70 16.93 17.53
N TRP A 20 -3.62 17.40 16.70
CA TRP A 20 -3.47 17.47 15.25
C TRP A 20 -3.25 18.92 14.85
N GLY A 21 -2.29 19.18 13.97
CA GLY A 21 -2.08 20.51 13.39
C GLY A 21 -3.20 20.89 12.42
N GLU A 22 -3.19 22.15 11.97
CA GLU A 22 -4.07 22.58 10.88
C GLU A 22 -3.81 21.77 9.60
N ALA A 23 -4.88 21.52 8.85
CA ALA A 23 -4.76 20.86 7.56
C ALA A 23 -3.97 21.74 6.58
N VAL A 24 -2.88 21.19 6.04
CA VAL A 24 -2.07 21.85 5.02
C VAL A 24 -2.24 21.16 3.67
N LYS A 25 -2.32 21.94 2.60
CA LYS A 25 -2.30 21.38 1.24
C LYS A 25 -0.90 20.86 0.93
N ALA A 26 -0.70 19.54 1.00
CA ALA A 26 0.58 18.91 0.68
C ALA A 26 0.89 18.87 -0.83
N GLY A 27 -0.14 18.79 -1.67
CA GLY A 27 0.03 18.62 -3.11
C GLY A 27 -1.28 18.54 -3.89
N ALA A 28 -1.21 18.02 -5.12
CA ALA A 28 -2.36 17.71 -5.96
C ALA A 28 -2.08 16.43 -6.76
N LEU A 29 -2.91 15.40 -6.56
CA LEU A 29 -2.82 14.15 -7.30
C LEU A 29 -3.46 14.31 -8.68
N ALA A 30 -2.80 13.80 -9.72
CA ALA A 30 -3.34 13.81 -11.07
C ALA A 30 -4.59 12.88 -11.17
N ARG A 31 -5.68 13.39 -11.74
CA ARG A 31 -6.95 12.64 -11.92
C ARG A 31 -6.84 11.44 -12.86
N SER A 32 -5.82 11.39 -13.73
CA SER A 32 -5.53 10.21 -14.54
C SER A 32 -4.06 9.85 -14.35
N PRO A 33 -3.72 8.58 -14.06
CA PRO A 33 -4.61 7.40 -14.09
C PRO A 33 -5.39 7.13 -12.79
N ILE A 34 -5.32 8.01 -11.77
CA ILE A 34 -5.97 7.80 -10.47
C ILE A 34 -7.26 8.63 -10.38
N ASN A 35 -8.32 8.18 -11.06
CA ASN A 35 -9.58 8.91 -11.18
C ASN A 35 -10.55 8.70 -10.02
N GLU A 36 -10.33 7.67 -9.20
CA GLU A 36 -11.20 7.26 -8.08
C GLU A 36 -10.34 6.80 -6.90
N ALA A 37 -9.42 7.67 -6.45
CA ALA A 37 -8.52 7.37 -5.34
C ALA A 37 -9.30 7.01 -4.05
N SER A 38 -9.22 5.76 -3.59
CA SER A 38 -9.92 5.24 -2.41
C SER A 38 -8.99 4.87 -1.25
N GLY A 39 -7.69 4.70 -1.50
CA GLY A 39 -6.70 4.39 -0.46
C GLY A 39 -5.34 5.01 -0.71
N MET A 40 -4.64 5.37 0.38
CA MET A 40 -3.29 5.93 0.36
C MET A 40 -2.42 5.36 1.50
N SER A 41 -1.14 5.12 1.24
CA SER A 41 -0.16 4.83 2.30
C SER A 41 1.22 5.41 1.97
N ALA A 42 2.03 5.70 2.98
CA ALA A 42 3.40 6.17 2.82
C ALA A 42 4.39 5.00 2.87
N SER A 43 5.45 5.07 2.05
CA SER A 43 6.55 4.11 2.06
C SER A 43 7.47 4.31 3.27
N ALA A 44 7.93 3.22 3.90
CA ALA A 44 9.02 3.31 4.87
C ALA A 44 10.40 3.15 4.21
N LEU A 45 10.49 2.55 3.03
CA LEU A 45 11.75 2.38 2.30
C LEU A 45 12.15 3.59 1.43
N ASP A 46 11.19 4.42 1.04
CA ASP A 46 11.36 5.61 0.21
C ASP A 46 10.56 6.80 0.78
N PRO A 47 11.20 7.70 1.53
CA PRO A 47 10.52 8.82 2.20
C PRO A 47 9.76 9.77 1.27
N ASN A 48 9.99 9.70 -0.05
CA ASN A 48 9.29 10.53 -1.03
C ASN A 48 8.27 9.73 -1.85
N ARG A 49 7.75 8.61 -1.33
CA ARG A 49 6.81 7.75 -2.06
C ARG A 49 5.50 7.55 -1.31
N LEU A 50 4.40 7.78 -2.03
CA LEU A 50 3.06 7.39 -1.63
C LEU A 50 2.58 6.26 -2.53
N TYR A 51 1.81 5.35 -1.95
CA TYR A 51 1.06 4.29 -2.60
C TYR A 51 -0.40 4.68 -2.67
N TRP A 52 -1.07 4.31 -3.75
CA TRP A 52 -2.49 4.57 -3.96
C TRP A 52 -3.19 3.38 -4.61
N ILE A 53 -4.49 3.30 -4.41
CA ILE A 53 -5.40 2.44 -5.18
C ILE A 53 -6.55 3.29 -5.73
N ASN A 54 -7.09 2.87 -6.87
CA ASN A 54 -8.42 3.31 -7.27
C ASN A 54 -9.48 2.35 -6.71
N ASP A 55 -10.70 2.84 -6.64
CA ASP A 55 -11.92 2.08 -6.42
C ASP A 55 -12.32 1.26 -7.68
N SER A 56 -13.62 1.07 -7.89
CA SER A 56 -14.25 0.28 -8.94
C SER A 56 -13.62 0.45 -10.34
N GLY A 57 -13.56 -0.66 -11.07
CA GLY A 57 -13.14 -0.66 -12.48
C GLY A 57 -11.62 -0.65 -12.73
N ASP A 58 -10.79 -0.72 -11.68
CA ASP A 58 -9.34 -0.86 -11.86
C ASP A 58 -8.91 -2.31 -12.15
N ALA A 59 -7.90 -2.46 -13.01
CA ALA A 59 -7.41 -3.73 -13.53
C ALA A 59 -6.40 -4.43 -12.61
N GLY A 60 -6.55 -4.32 -11.27
CA GLY A 60 -5.61 -4.95 -10.32
C GLY A 60 -4.23 -4.29 -10.30
N ARG A 61 -4.23 -2.97 -10.23
CA ARG A 61 -3.02 -2.15 -10.15
C ARG A 61 -2.96 -1.43 -8.81
N PHE A 62 -1.76 -1.06 -8.39
CA PHE A 62 -1.59 0.05 -7.46
C PHE A 62 -0.79 1.14 -8.14
N TYR A 63 -0.85 2.34 -7.58
CA TYR A 63 -0.12 3.49 -8.09
C TYR A 63 0.87 3.98 -7.07
N ILE A 64 1.87 4.69 -7.58
CA ILE A 64 2.83 5.41 -6.77
C ILE A 64 2.94 6.84 -7.23
N SER A 65 3.13 7.76 -6.29
CA SER A 65 3.42 9.18 -6.56
C SER A 65 4.52 9.67 -5.62
N ASP A 66 5.02 10.87 -5.86
CA ASP A 66 5.74 11.63 -4.83
C ASP A 66 4.77 12.22 -3.78
N LEU A 67 5.32 12.83 -2.72
CA LEU A 67 4.52 13.45 -1.63
C LEU A 67 3.63 14.61 -2.10
N LYS A 68 3.91 15.20 -3.27
CA LYS A 68 3.11 16.29 -3.85
C LYS A 68 2.05 15.78 -4.83
N GLY A 69 1.94 14.46 -5.02
CA GLY A 69 1.02 13.83 -5.98
C GLY A 69 1.55 13.78 -7.42
N GLY A 70 2.83 14.10 -7.63
CA GLY A 70 3.51 14.06 -8.92
C GLY A 70 4.13 12.69 -9.24
N ALA A 71 4.78 12.61 -10.41
CA ALA A 71 5.52 11.42 -10.86
C ALA A 71 4.72 10.10 -10.83
N VAL A 72 3.41 10.17 -11.13
CA VAL A 72 2.51 9.02 -10.99
C VAL A 72 2.94 7.86 -11.89
N ARG A 73 3.02 6.65 -11.31
CA ARG A 73 3.23 5.40 -12.07
C ARG A 73 2.22 4.34 -11.63
N ALA A 74 1.61 3.66 -12.59
CA ALA A 74 0.79 2.48 -12.36
C ALA A 74 1.66 1.21 -12.35
N ILE A 75 1.43 0.33 -11.39
CA ILE A 75 2.11 -0.95 -11.21
C ILE A 75 1.08 -2.06 -11.26
N GLN A 76 1.21 -2.94 -12.27
CA GLN A 76 0.34 -4.10 -12.42
C GLN A 76 0.69 -5.17 -11.40
N VAL A 77 -0.34 -5.72 -10.74
CA VAL A 77 -0.19 -6.84 -9.82
C VAL A 77 -0.55 -8.11 -10.57
N SER A 78 0.41 -9.02 -10.72
CA SER A 78 0.19 -10.29 -11.41
C SER A 78 -0.70 -11.21 -10.58
N GLY A 79 -1.66 -11.88 -11.23
CA GLY A 79 -2.57 -12.82 -10.57
C GLY A 79 -3.65 -12.16 -9.72
N PHE A 80 -3.77 -10.83 -9.75
CA PHE A 80 -4.80 -10.08 -9.04
C PHE A 80 -5.74 -9.42 -10.04
N SER A 81 -7.03 -9.73 -9.94
CA SER A 81 -8.07 -9.18 -10.80
C SER A 81 -9.27 -8.81 -9.92
N PRO A 82 -9.13 -7.73 -9.13
CA PRO A 82 -10.15 -7.33 -8.20
C PRO A 82 -11.37 -6.76 -8.92
N ARG A 83 -12.48 -6.68 -8.20
CA ARG A 83 -13.69 -6.01 -8.67
C ARG A 83 -13.80 -4.58 -8.15
N ASP A 84 -13.45 -4.38 -6.88
CA ASP A 84 -13.78 -3.19 -6.09
C ASP A 84 -12.79 -3.02 -4.91
N THR A 85 -11.58 -2.53 -5.21
CA THR A 85 -10.55 -2.31 -4.19
C THR A 85 -10.82 -1.07 -3.36
N GLU A 86 -11.02 -1.27 -2.05
CA GLU A 86 -11.51 -0.21 -1.16
C GLU A 86 -10.62 -0.02 0.08
N ALA A 87 -9.58 -0.85 0.23
CA ALA A 87 -8.63 -0.69 1.31
C ALA A 87 -7.19 -0.92 0.87
N LEU A 88 -6.33 -0.02 1.33
CA LEU A 88 -4.88 -0.11 1.24
C LEU A 88 -4.30 0.07 2.64
N ALA A 89 -3.51 -0.90 3.08
CA ALA A 89 -2.72 -0.78 4.30
C ALA A 89 -1.25 -1.10 4.02
N TYR A 90 -0.40 -0.71 4.96
CA TYR A 90 1.04 -0.95 4.92
C TYR A 90 1.50 -1.37 6.30
N GLY A 91 2.34 -2.39 6.37
CA GLY A 91 2.86 -2.90 7.64
C GLY A 91 3.80 -4.08 7.45
N PRO A 92 4.22 -4.75 8.54
CA PRO A 92 5.12 -5.90 8.46
C PRO A 92 4.57 -7.00 7.55
N CYS A 93 5.43 -7.69 6.80
CA CYS A 93 5.04 -8.84 6.02
C CYS A 93 4.68 -10.04 6.92
N PRO A 94 3.69 -10.88 6.56
CA PRO A 94 3.35 -12.06 7.36
C PRO A 94 4.48 -13.10 7.29
N GLY A 95 5.02 -13.49 8.45
CA GLY A 95 6.00 -14.58 8.55
C GLY A 95 7.40 -14.28 7.99
N GLU A 96 7.67 -13.04 7.57
CA GLU A 96 8.94 -12.64 6.98
C GLU A 96 9.33 -11.23 7.43
N ASP A 97 10.64 -10.95 7.46
CA ASP A 97 11.13 -9.59 7.73
C ASP A 97 10.77 -8.63 6.59
N GLY A 98 10.59 -7.35 6.92
CA GLY A 98 10.27 -6.29 5.98
C GLY A 98 8.80 -5.89 5.98
N ASN A 99 8.44 -4.96 5.10
CA ASN A 99 7.10 -4.39 5.03
C ASN A 99 6.41 -4.74 3.72
N CYS A 100 5.10 -4.81 3.77
CA CYS A 100 4.20 -5.21 2.72
C CYS A 100 3.06 -4.21 2.60
N LEU A 101 2.59 -4.02 1.37
CA LEU A 101 1.29 -3.45 1.05
C LEU A 101 0.24 -4.54 1.14
N TYR A 102 -0.90 -4.20 1.71
CA TYR A 102 -2.10 -5.03 1.77
C TYR A 102 -3.18 -4.32 0.97
N ILE A 103 -3.62 -4.93 -0.13
CA ILE A 103 -4.67 -4.38 -0.98
C ILE A 103 -5.88 -5.31 -0.89
N ALA A 104 -7.02 -4.77 -0.48
CA ALA A 104 -8.22 -5.55 -0.25
C ALA A 104 -9.32 -5.21 -1.26
N ASP A 105 -9.78 -6.22 -1.98
CA ASP A 105 -10.99 -6.21 -2.81
C ASP A 105 -12.18 -6.59 -1.94
N ILE A 106 -12.76 -5.57 -1.30
CA ILE A 106 -13.80 -5.71 -0.28
C ILE A 106 -15.08 -4.96 -0.61
N GLY A 107 -15.08 -4.13 -1.67
CA GLY A 107 -16.26 -3.40 -2.07
C GLY A 107 -17.39 -4.35 -2.48
N ASP A 108 -18.55 -4.15 -1.87
CA ASP A 108 -19.75 -4.97 -2.05
C ASP A 108 -21.02 -4.20 -1.69
N ASN A 109 -21.25 -3.07 -2.36
CA ASN A 109 -22.42 -2.22 -2.16
C ASN A 109 -23.77 -2.98 -2.23
N LEU A 110 -23.79 -4.09 -2.97
CA LEU A 110 -24.98 -4.92 -3.20
C LEU A 110 -25.06 -6.14 -2.28
N LYS A 111 -24.05 -6.35 -1.42
CA LYS A 111 -23.96 -7.43 -0.42
C LYS A 111 -24.13 -8.84 -1.02
N ARG A 112 -23.51 -9.08 -2.18
CA ARG A 112 -23.66 -10.34 -2.93
C ARG A 112 -22.40 -11.19 -2.93
N ARG A 113 -21.28 -10.69 -2.42
CA ARG A 113 -20.02 -11.42 -2.40
C ARG A 113 -20.01 -12.37 -1.20
N THR A 114 -19.59 -13.61 -1.46
CA THR A 114 -19.37 -14.63 -0.43
C THR A 114 -17.91 -14.69 0.01
N ASN A 115 -17.02 -13.99 -0.69
CA ASN A 115 -15.60 -13.89 -0.40
C ASN A 115 -15.10 -12.47 -0.67
N ILE A 116 -14.04 -12.12 0.05
CA ILE A 116 -13.18 -10.99 -0.24
C ILE A 116 -11.79 -11.51 -0.57
N ASP A 117 -11.03 -10.72 -1.31
CA ASP A 117 -9.65 -11.06 -1.66
C ASP A 117 -8.71 -10.00 -1.08
N VAL A 118 -7.63 -10.45 -0.43
CA VAL A 118 -6.57 -9.57 0.04
C VAL A 118 -5.27 -10.05 -0.58
N ILE A 119 -4.60 -9.18 -1.33
CA ILE A 119 -3.26 -9.46 -1.84
C ILE A 119 -2.22 -8.73 -1.00
N VAL A 120 -1.13 -9.44 -0.73
CA VAL A 120 0.02 -8.94 0.04
C VAL A 120 1.20 -8.80 -0.91
N ILE A 121 1.76 -7.60 -0.98
CA ILE A 121 2.86 -7.26 -1.90
C ILE A 121 4.01 -6.72 -1.07
N ARG A 122 5.13 -7.44 -1.08
CA ARG A 122 6.38 -6.97 -0.46
C ARG A 122 6.80 -5.63 -1.03
N GLU A 123 7.16 -4.72 -0.15
CA GLU A 123 7.71 -3.43 -0.57
C GLU A 123 9.15 -3.58 -1.04
N GLU A 124 9.45 -2.99 -2.20
CA GLU A 124 10.79 -2.96 -2.77
C GLU A 124 11.34 -1.54 -2.88
N LYS A 125 12.64 -1.38 -2.58
CA LYS A 125 13.34 -0.09 -2.76
C LYS A 125 13.21 0.42 -4.19
N LYS A 126 13.38 -0.48 -5.16
CA LYS A 126 13.20 -0.19 -6.59
C LYS A 126 12.01 -0.99 -7.11
N ILE A 127 10.97 -0.28 -7.54
CA ILE A 127 9.84 -0.89 -8.23
C ILE A 127 10.14 -0.83 -9.73
N SER A 128 10.47 -1.98 -10.33
CA SER A 128 10.62 -2.10 -11.78
C SER A 128 9.25 -2.34 -12.43
N ARG A 129 9.04 -1.80 -13.64
CA ARG A 129 7.97 -2.30 -14.51
C ARG A 129 8.41 -3.68 -14.97
N ARG A 130 7.85 -4.76 -14.41
CA ARG A 130 8.04 -6.08 -15.01
C ARG A 130 7.12 -6.16 -16.23
N SER A 131 7.64 -5.83 -17.41
CA SER A 131 7.02 -6.21 -18.68
C SER A 131 7.30 -7.69 -18.91
N ASP A 132 6.23 -8.48 -19.08
CA ASP A 132 6.18 -9.82 -19.67
C ASP A 132 7.33 -10.76 -19.32
N ALA A 133 7.06 -11.68 -18.39
CA ALA A 133 7.73 -12.97 -18.42
C ALA A 133 7.29 -13.69 -19.70
N THR A 134 8.05 -13.49 -20.78
CA THR A 134 8.09 -14.39 -21.93
C THR A 134 8.29 -15.80 -21.40
N LYS A 135 7.34 -16.69 -21.69
CA LYS A 135 7.58 -18.13 -21.65
C LYS A 135 8.63 -18.42 -22.72
N GLU A 136 9.84 -18.78 -22.31
CA GLU A 136 10.76 -19.50 -23.19
C GLU A 136 10.17 -20.90 -23.41
N ASN A 137 10.11 -21.28 -24.69
CA ASN A 137 9.82 -22.65 -25.15
C ASN A 137 11.07 -23.51 -25.01
#